data_AF-A0A9D8JC34-F1
#
_entry.id   AF-A0A9D8JC34-F1
#
_cell.length_a   1.000
_cell.length_b   1.000
_cell.length_c   1.000
_cell.angle_alpha   90.00
_cell.angle_beta   90.00
_cell.angle_gamma   90.00
#
_symmetry.space_group_name_H-M   'P 1'
#
loop_
_entity.id
_entity.type
_entity.pdbx_description
1 polymer ?
#
loop_
_entity_poly.entity_id
_entity_poly.type
_entity_poly.pdbx_seq_one_letter_code
_entity_poly.pdbx_strand_id
1 'polypeptide(L)'
;MATLWVLEKADHSQPRITDMLIGDFAVRAVASTQTLWSIIRINCNQMPDALIIDNRAKTWSLSEIATIARQNLAGCACIAVSSGDGNPKDLPETVQAIEISDDPMRFAINLRNMLGKDTRGRAGSVIRYRDLVLDLANLKLRLGDSSEVVVLPQKELQLLRLLVNHCGQTIRRDEISSKIWQGVKVSPRTIDSHISRLRAKLVGSTVTIRCIYGGGYLLR
;
A
#
# COMPACT_ATOMS: atom_id res chain seq x y z
N MET A 1 -6.63 -11.61 -3.49
CA MET A 1 -6.71 -12.00 -2.07
C MET A 1 -5.76 -11.08 -1.32
N ALA A 2 -6.19 -10.43 -0.23
CA ALA A 2 -5.30 -9.52 0.50
C ALA A 2 -4.21 -10.33 1.21
N THR A 3 -3.01 -9.75 1.26
CA THR A 3 -1.79 -10.37 1.77
C THR A 3 -1.50 -9.82 3.15
N LEU A 4 -1.39 -10.68 4.15
CA LEU A 4 -1.19 -10.29 5.54
C LEU A 4 0.12 -10.86 6.07
N TRP A 5 0.90 -10.03 6.74
CA TRP A 5 2.01 -10.52 7.56
C TRP A 5 1.59 -10.48 9.02
N VAL A 6 1.72 -11.60 9.73
CA VAL A 6 1.27 -11.74 11.12
C VAL A 6 2.51 -11.88 12.00
N LEU A 7 2.79 -10.85 12.79
CA LEU A 7 3.82 -10.88 13.82
C LEU A 7 3.25 -11.54 15.07
N GLU A 8 3.53 -12.84 15.24
CA GLU A 8 3.08 -13.63 16.38
C GLU A 8 4.22 -14.49 16.91
N LYS A 9 4.23 -14.73 18.23
CA LYS A 9 5.20 -15.67 18.82
C LYS A 9 4.73 -17.10 18.57
N ALA A 10 5.68 -18.03 18.49
CA ALA A 10 5.41 -19.46 18.49
C ALA A 10 5.06 -19.97 19.90
N ASP A 11 4.10 -19.31 20.57
CA ASP A 11 3.53 -19.80 21.82
C ASP A 11 2.31 -20.70 21.49
N HIS A 12 2.16 -21.79 22.22
CA HIS A 12 1.05 -22.75 22.04
C HIS A 12 -0.09 -22.50 23.04
N SER A 13 0.08 -21.54 23.95
CA SER A 13 -0.89 -21.22 25.00
C SER A 13 -2.16 -20.55 24.48
N GLN A 14 -2.17 -20.08 23.23
CA GLN A 14 -3.32 -19.45 22.58
C GLN A 14 -3.40 -19.89 21.11
N PRO A 15 -4.60 -19.92 20.51
CA PRO A 15 -4.74 -20.17 19.08
C PRO A 15 -3.97 -19.11 18.29
N ARG A 16 -3.27 -19.56 17.24
CA ARG A 16 -2.51 -18.69 16.34
C ARG A 16 -3.45 -17.86 15.50
N ILE A 17 -3.11 -16.58 15.38
CA ILE A 17 -3.89 -15.66 14.55
C ILE A 17 -3.76 -16.06 13.08
N THR A 18 -2.60 -16.58 12.68
CA THR A 18 -2.41 -17.11 11.33
C THR A 18 -3.43 -18.19 11.00
N ASP A 19 -3.66 -19.15 11.90
CA ASP A 19 -4.58 -20.27 11.66
C ASP A 19 -6.04 -19.80 11.51
N MET A 20 -6.43 -18.73 12.20
CA MET A 20 -7.76 -18.14 12.12
C MET A 20 -8.01 -17.38 10.80
N LEU A 21 -6.95 -17.00 10.09
CA LEU A 21 -7.03 -16.17 8.88
C LEU A 21 -6.74 -16.95 7.59
N ILE A 22 -6.25 -18.19 7.71
CA ILE A 22 -6.02 -19.09 6.57
C ILE A 22 -7.37 -19.36 5.88
N GLY A 23 -7.39 -19.22 4.55
CA GLY A 23 -8.58 -19.39 3.72
C GLY A 23 -9.23 -18.07 3.29
N ASP A 24 -9.22 -17.06 4.17
CA ASP A 24 -9.74 -15.72 3.87
C ASP A 24 -8.68 -14.75 3.32
N PHE A 25 -7.40 -15.00 3.66
CA PHE A 25 -6.27 -14.13 3.33
C PHE A 25 -5.01 -14.93 2.94
N ALA A 26 -4.11 -14.29 2.19
CA ALA A 26 -2.77 -14.84 1.95
C ALA A 26 -1.87 -14.46 3.13
N VAL A 27 -1.72 -15.37 4.09
CA VAL A 27 -1.06 -15.08 5.37
C VAL A 27 0.38 -15.56 5.39
N ARG A 28 1.26 -14.76 5.99
CA ARG A 28 2.65 -15.12 6.32
C ARG A 28 2.93 -14.85 7.79
N ALA A 29 3.26 -15.90 8.54
CA ALA A 29 3.69 -15.77 9.92
C ALA A 29 5.12 -15.20 10.01
N VAL A 30 5.34 -14.33 11.00
CA VAL A 30 6.62 -13.69 11.30
C VAL A 30 6.87 -13.82 12.80
N ALA A 31 7.93 -14.52 13.17
CA ALA A 31 8.18 -14.86 14.59
C ALA A 31 8.99 -13.80 15.36
N SER A 32 9.58 -12.81 14.67
CA SER A 32 10.42 -11.78 15.29
C SER A 32 10.55 -10.53 14.42
N THR A 33 10.93 -9.40 15.03
CA THR A 33 11.27 -8.16 14.30
C THR A 33 12.48 -8.36 13.37
N GLN A 34 13.44 -9.21 13.75
CA GLN A 34 14.58 -9.55 12.88
C GLN A 34 14.14 -10.31 11.62
N THR A 35 13.20 -11.25 11.77
CA THR A 35 12.60 -11.95 10.64
C THR A 35 11.80 -10.98 9.78
N LEU A 36 11.05 -10.05 10.39
CA LEU A 36 10.32 -9.00 9.68
C LEU A 36 11.26 -8.19 8.78
N TRP A 37 12.37 -7.68 9.34
CA TRP A 37 13.41 -6.95 8.60
C TRP A 37 13.99 -7.77 7.44
N SER A 38 14.29 -9.04 7.68
CA SER A 38 14.83 -9.93 6.65
C SER A 38 13.85 -10.08 5.48
N ILE A 39 12.56 -10.26 5.77
CA ILE A 39 11.51 -10.41 4.76
C ILE A 39 11.30 -9.09 3.99
N ILE A 40 11.29 -7.94 4.67
CA ILE A 40 11.20 -6.61 4.05
C ILE A 40 12.33 -6.42 3.03
N ARG A 41 13.56 -6.76 3.42
CA ARG A 41 14.74 -6.59 2.57
C ARG A 41 14.71 -7.49 1.32
N ILE A 42 14.19 -8.71 1.47
CA ILE A 42 14.16 -9.72 0.38
C ILE A 42 12.96 -9.51 -0.55
N ASN A 43 11.80 -9.12 -0.01
CA ASN A 43 10.53 -9.02 -0.75
C ASN A 43 10.14 -7.57 -1.05
N CYS A 44 11.09 -6.72 -1.45
CA CYS A 44 10.85 -5.29 -1.73
C CYS A 44 9.73 -5.03 -2.76
N ASN A 45 9.45 -5.99 -3.66
CA ASN A 45 8.42 -5.88 -4.70
C ASN A 45 7.06 -6.49 -4.32
N GLN A 46 6.92 -7.13 -3.15
CA GLN A 46 5.68 -7.75 -2.68
C GLN A 46 5.46 -7.47 -1.19
N MET A 47 4.95 -6.27 -0.93
CA MET A 47 4.57 -5.82 0.41
C MET A 47 3.18 -6.35 0.79
N PRO A 48 2.92 -6.60 2.08
CA PRO A 48 1.59 -6.98 2.54
C PRO A 48 0.64 -5.79 2.48
N ASP A 49 -0.65 -6.09 2.33
CA ASP A 49 -1.73 -5.11 2.50
C ASP A 49 -1.86 -4.70 3.97
N ALA A 50 -1.56 -5.61 4.91
CA ALA A 50 -1.52 -5.30 6.33
C ALA A 50 -0.49 -6.10 7.13
N LEU A 51 0.03 -5.47 8.17
CA LEU A 51 0.85 -6.05 9.23
C LEU A 51 -0.03 -6.20 10.47
N ILE A 52 -0.32 -7.45 10.81
CA ILE A 52 -1.06 -7.84 12.00
C ILE A 52 -0.06 -8.10 13.12
N ILE A 53 -0.24 -7.48 14.28
CA ILE A 53 0.66 -7.60 15.43
C ILE A 53 -0.12 -8.28 16.55
N ASP A 54 0.30 -9.48 16.95
CA ASP A 54 -0.28 -10.16 18.10
C ASP A 54 0.14 -9.48 19.40
N ASN A 55 -0.70 -8.57 19.89
CA ASN A 55 -0.44 -7.81 21.11
C ASN A 55 -1.10 -8.41 22.36
N ARG A 56 -1.66 -9.62 22.29
CA ARG A 56 -2.38 -10.27 23.41
C ARG A 56 -1.47 -10.46 24.64
N ALA A 57 -0.21 -10.85 24.39
CA ALA A 57 0.78 -11.02 25.45
C ALA A 57 1.59 -9.76 25.76
N LYS A 58 1.31 -8.61 25.09
CA LYS A 58 2.05 -7.34 25.22
C LYS A 58 3.58 -7.50 25.11
N THR A 59 4.03 -8.45 24.30
CA THR A 59 5.46 -8.78 24.17
C THR A 59 6.21 -7.91 23.18
N TRP A 60 5.50 -7.07 22.43
CA TRP A 60 6.04 -6.26 21.36
C TRP A 60 5.97 -4.78 21.70
N SER A 61 7.01 -4.04 21.32
CA SER A 61 6.95 -2.57 21.31
C SER A 61 6.18 -2.09 20.08
N LEU A 62 4.92 -1.69 20.29
CA LEU A 62 4.08 -1.20 19.18
C LEU A 62 4.65 0.05 18.52
N SER A 63 5.32 0.92 19.28
CA SER A 63 5.96 2.14 18.76
C SER A 63 7.16 1.83 17.86
N GLU A 64 7.96 0.84 18.23
CA GLU A 64 9.08 0.36 17.42
C GLU A 64 8.58 -0.26 16.11
N ILE A 65 7.61 -1.18 16.19
CA ILE A 65 7.05 -1.85 15.00
C ILE A 65 6.35 -0.83 14.09
N ALA A 66 5.59 0.11 14.66
CA ALA A 66 4.97 1.18 13.89
C ALA A 66 6.00 2.03 13.14
N THR A 67 7.15 2.28 13.76
CA THR A 67 8.25 3.03 13.12
C THR A 67 8.87 2.23 11.98
N ILE A 68 9.13 0.93 12.19
CA ILE A 68 9.63 0.02 11.14
C ILE A 68 8.66 -0.02 9.96
N ALA A 69 7.37 -0.23 10.24
CA ALA A 69 6.35 -0.32 9.19
C ALA A 69 6.19 1.00 8.44
N ARG A 70 6.17 2.14 9.13
CA ARG A 70 6.06 3.46 8.49
C ARG A 70 7.24 3.76 7.55
N GLN A 71 8.45 3.33 7.92
CA GLN A 71 9.66 3.58 7.15
C GLN A 71 9.83 2.63 5.97
N ASN A 72 9.32 1.38 6.08
CA ASN A 72 9.68 0.32 5.14
C ASN A 72 8.48 -0.38 4.46
N LEU A 73 7.29 -0.30 5.04
CA LEU A 73 6.06 -0.94 4.55
C LEU A 73 5.08 0.13 4.05
N ALA A 74 5.49 0.90 3.05
CA ALA A 74 4.70 1.99 2.53
C ALA A 74 3.33 1.48 2.04
N GLY A 75 2.28 1.96 2.70
CA GLY A 75 0.90 1.62 2.37
C GLY A 75 0.37 0.31 2.93
N CYS A 76 1.10 -0.29 3.86
CA CYS A 76 0.61 -1.39 4.67
C CYS A 76 -0.17 -0.86 5.88
N ALA A 77 -1.38 -1.39 6.12
CA ALA A 77 -2.13 -1.09 7.33
C ALA A 77 -1.49 -1.79 8.53
N CYS A 78 -1.29 -1.09 9.65
CA CYS A 78 -0.75 -1.70 10.87
C CYS A 78 -1.90 -1.93 11.86
N ILE A 79 -2.14 -3.18 12.23
CA ILE A 79 -3.26 -3.57 13.08
C ILE A 79 -2.74 -4.40 14.26
N ALA A 80 -2.94 -3.90 15.48
CA ALA A 80 -2.66 -4.62 16.71
C ALA A 80 -3.88 -5.43 17.13
N VAL A 81 -3.67 -6.72 17.42
CA VAL A 81 -4.71 -7.63 17.93
C VAL A 81 -4.61 -7.67 19.44
N SER A 82 -5.72 -7.38 20.12
CA SER A 82 -5.83 -7.41 21.58
C SER A 82 -6.94 -8.34 22.04
N SER A 83 -6.83 -8.87 23.26
CA SER A 83 -7.89 -9.59 23.95
C SER A 83 -8.63 -8.61 24.86
N GLY A 84 -9.93 -8.35 24.63
CA GLY A 84 -10.95 -7.84 25.58
C GLY A 84 -10.74 -6.54 26.38
N ASP A 85 -9.52 -6.21 26.77
CA ASP A 85 -9.16 -5.21 27.80
C ASP A 85 -9.24 -3.76 27.31
N GLY A 86 -9.97 -3.51 26.23
CA GLY A 86 -10.01 -2.21 25.56
C GLY A 86 -8.76 -1.92 24.73
N ASN A 87 -8.79 -0.77 24.05
CA ASN A 87 -7.71 -0.33 23.18
C ASN A 87 -6.41 -0.15 24.00
N PRO A 88 -5.21 -0.62 23.55
CA PRO A 88 -3.98 -0.40 24.29
C PRO A 88 -3.79 1.09 24.58
N LYS A 89 -3.56 1.45 25.85
CA LYS A 89 -3.42 2.86 26.28
C LYS A 89 -2.31 3.61 25.53
N ASP A 90 -1.29 2.87 25.07
CA ASP A 90 -0.12 3.39 24.36
C ASP A 90 -0.13 3.07 22.86
N LEU A 91 -1.32 3.00 22.24
CA LEU A 91 -1.42 2.69 20.82
C LEU A 91 -0.90 3.87 19.96
N PRO A 92 0.11 3.67 19.10
CA PRO A 92 0.55 4.72 18.19
C PRO A 92 -0.55 5.10 17.19
N GLU A 93 -0.66 6.37 16.80
CA GLU A 93 -1.69 6.87 15.87
C GLU A 93 -1.73 6.14 14.52
N THR A 94 -0.60 5.57 14.09
CA THR A 94 -0.49 4.82 12.84
C THR A 94 -0.88 3.35 12.96
N VAL A 95 -1.25 2.88 14.14
CA VAL A 95 -1.66 1.50 14.42
C VAL A 95 -3.12 1.52 14.83
N GLN A 96 -3.93 0.69 14.19
CA GLN A 96 -5.32 0.45 14.61
C GLN A 96 -5.38 -0.75 15.53
N ALA A 97 -6.36 -0.82 16.41
CA ALA A 97 -6.59 -2.03 17.20
C ALA A 97 -7.82 -2.78 16.71
N ILE A 98 -7.73 -4.10 16.79
CA ILE A 98 -8.85 -5.02 16.58
C ILE A 98 -8.90 -5.98 17.75
N GLU A 99 -10.10 -6.22 18.25
CA GLU A 99 -10.32 -7.25 19.24
C GLU A 99 -10.37 -8.62 18.56
N ILE A 100 -9.66 -9.59 19.13
CA ILE A 100 -9.75 -10.98 18.68
C ILE A 100 -11.15 -11.54 19.00
N SER A 101 -11.72 -12.31 18.08
CA SER A 101 -12.99 -13.01 18.25
C SER A 101 -12.74 -14.51 18.28
N ASP A 102 -13.38 -15.23 19.20
CA ASP A 102 -13.27 -16.70 19.29
C ASP A 102 -13.82 -17.41 18.04
N ASP A 103 -14.71 -16.75 17.28
CA ASP A 103 -15.14 -17.18 15.95
C ASP A 103 -14.19 -16.63 14.86
N PRO A 104 -13.45 -17.50 14.14
CA PRO A 104 -12.55 -17.10 13.05
C PRO A 104 -13.25 -16.35 11.92
N MET A 105 -14.48 -16.72 11.56
CA MET A 105 -15.21 -16.06 10.48
C MET A 105 -15.55 -14.62 10.85
N ARG A 106 -16.05 -14.41 12.07
CA ARG A 106 -16.32 -13.07 12.59
C ARG A 106 -15.05 -12.22 12.68
N PHE A 107 -13.94 -12.81 13.10
CA PHE A 107 -12.64 -12.14 13.12
C PHE A 107 -12.19 -11.73 11.71
N ALA A 108 -12.26 -12.64 10.74
CA ALA A 108 -11.93 -12.38 9.34
C ALA A 108 -12.82 -11.30 8.70
N ILE A 109 -14.13 -11.28 9.01
CA ILE A 109 -15.07 -10.25 8.53
C ILE A 109 -14.70 -8.88 9.13
N ASN A 110 -14.44 -8.81 10.43
CA ASN A 110 -14.06 -7.56 11.08
C ASN A 110 -12.74 -7.02 10.52
N LEU A 111 -11.75 -7.90 10.33
CA LEU A 111 -10.48 -7.54 9.73
C LEU A 111 -10.67 -7.06 8.29
N ARG A 112 -11.46 -7.78 7.47
CA ARG A 112 -11.80 -7.38 6.10
C ARG A 112 -12.51 -6.03 6.06
N ASN A 113 -13.41 -5.76 7.00
CA ASN A 113 -14.09 -4.48 7.12
C ASN A 113 -13.14 -3.36 7.53
N MET A 114 -12.16 -3.61 8.41
CA MET A 114 -11.13 -2.63 8.75
C MET A 114 -10.24 -2.33 7.55
N LEU A 115 -9.73 -3.37 6.88
CA LEU A 115 -8.98 -3.22 5.64
C LEU A 115 -9.84 -2.58 4.53
N GLY A 116 -11.16 -2.82 4.53
CA GLY A 116 -12.15 -2.23 3.63
C GLY A 116 -12.50 -0.77 3.93
N LYS A 117 -12.44 -0.37 5.21
CA LYS A 117 -12.67 1.01 5.68
C LYS A 117 -11.41 1.87 5.54
N ASP A 118 -10.22 1.27 5.67
CA ASP A 118 -8.92 1.93 5.41
C ASP A 118 -8.44 1.86 3.95
N THR A 119 -9.05 1.03 3.10
CA THR A 119 -8.76 1.07 1.64
C THR A 119 -9.39 2.28 0.94
N ARG A 120 -10.11 3.15 1.67
CA ARG A 120 -10.43 4.52 1.25
C ARG A 120 -9.68 5.60 2.04
N GLY A 121 -8.79 5.23 2.97
CA GLY A 121 -8.02 6.18 3.76
C GLY A 121 -6.80 5.55 4.44
N ARG A 122 -5.60 5.94 3.98
CA ARG A 122 -4.33 6.03 4.73
C ARG A 122 -3.34 4.86 4.86
N ALA A 123 -3.53 3.72 4.22
CA ALA A 123 -2.41 2.81 3.96
C ALA A 123 -2.38 2.46 2.46
N GLY A 124 -1.58 3.22 1.71
CA GLY A 124 -1.39 3.06 0.27
C GLY A 124 -1.44 4.37 -0.49
N SER A 125 -1.74 5.47 0.20
CA SER A 125 -1.98 6.74 -0.47
C SER A 125 -0.71 7.39 -0.96
N VAL A 126 0.46 7.22 -0.35
CA VAL A 126 1.65 7.97 -0.79
C VAL A 126 2.66 7.08 -1.52
N ILE A 127 2.78 7.23 -2.85
CA ILE A 127 3.85 6.62 -3.65
C ILE A 127 5.00 7.62 -3.74
N ARG A 128 6.22 7.19 -3.37
CA ARG A 128 7.44 7.97 -3.59
C ARG A 128 8.28 7.33 -4.69
N TYR A 129 8.64 8.11 -5.71
CA TYR A 129 9.49 7.66 -6.80
C TYR A 129 10.43 8.79 -7.23
N ARG A 130 11.73 8.63 -6.97
CA ARG A 130 12.73 9.71 -7.07
C ARG A 130 12.24 10.96 -6.32
N ASP A 131 12.08 12.06 -7.01
CA ASP A 131 11.55 13.32 -6.51
C ASP A 131 10.02 13.39 -6.59
N LEU A 132 9.30 12.38 -7.07
CA LEU A 132 7.84 12.39 -7.07
C LEU A 132 7.29 11.87 -5.74
N VAL A 133 6.35 12.62 -5.17
CA VAL A 133 5.53 12.18 -4.03
C VAL A 133 4.06 12.30 -4.43
N LEU A 134 3.42 11.15 -4.64
CA LEU A 134 2.06 10.99 -5.14
C LEU A 134 1.14 10.60 -4.00
N ASP A 135 0.27 11.51 -3.55
CA ASP A 135 -0.81 11.20 -2.62
C ASP A 135 -2.09 10.80 -3.37
N LEU A 136 -2.27 9.51 -3.55
CA LEU A 136 -3.40 8.86 -4.17
C LEU A 136 -4.73 9.06 -3.44
N ALA A 137 -4.71 9.30 -2.13
CA ALA A 137 -5.95 9.54 -1.37
C ALA A 137 -6.43 10.96 -1.58
N ASN A 138 -5.50 11.92 -1.58
CA ASN A 138 -5.82 13.33 -1.76
C ASN A 138 -5.70 13.83 -3.20
N LEU A 139 -5.39 12.94 -4.14
CA LEU A 139 -5.17 13.27 -5.55
C LEU A 139 -4.10 14.37 -5.74
N LYS A 140 -2.99 14.27 -5.00
CA LYS A 140 -1.94 15.30 -4.98
C LYS A 140 -0.61 14.74 -5.49
N LEU A 141 0.18 15.61 -6.13
CA LEU A 141 1.55 15.39 -6.53
C LEU A 141 2.41 16.49 -5.94
N ARG A 142 3.58 16.11 -5.41
CA ARG A 142 4.63 17.02 -4.96
C ARG A 142 5.95 16.60 -5.57
N LEU A 143 6.77 17.58 -5.96
CA LEU A 143 8.08 17.38 -6.58
C LEU A 143 9.19 17.70 -5.57
N GLY A 144 10.13 16.80 -5.36
CA GLY A 144 11.25 16.87 -4.43
C GLY A 144 10.84 17.29 -3.02
N ASP A 145 11.56 18.28 -2.49
CA ASP A 145 11.24 18.99 -1.24
C ASP A 145 10.47 20.30 -1.50
N SER A 146 9.93 20.49 -2.71
CA SER A 146 9.10 21.66 -3.00
C SER A 146 7.89 21.68 -2.06
N SER A 147 7.56 22.88 -1.59
CA SER A 147 6.33 23.14 -0.85
C SER A 147 5.11 23.22 -1.78
N GLU A 148 5.32 23.23 -3.09
CA GLU A 148 4.26 23.28 -4.09
C GLU A 148 3.60 21.91 -4.27
N VAL A 149 2.28 21.88 -4.13
CA VAL A 149 1.46 20.67 -4.24
C VAL A 149 0.44 20.87 -5.34
N VAL A 150 0.52 20.02 -6.37
CA VAL A 150 -0.35 20.07 -7.54
C VAL A 150 -1.44 19.02 -7.42
N VAL A 151 -2.69 19.40 -7.69
CA VAL A 151 -3.79 18.45 -7.78
C VAL A 151 -3.73 17.68 -9.10
N LEU A 152 -3.76 16.35 -9.02
CA LEU A 152 -3.82 15.44 -10.15
C LEU A 152 -5.23 14.83 -10.26
N PRO A 153 -6.01 15.17 -11.29
CA PRO A 153 -7.25 14.47 -11.61
C PRO A 153 -7.09 12.95 -11.58
N GLN A 154 -8.13 12.23 -11.16
CA GLN A 154 -8.08 10.79 -10.91
C GLN A 154 -7.48 9.97 -12.07
N LYS A 155 -7.81 10.29 -13.32
CA LYS A 155 -7.27 9.59 -14.50
C LYS A 155 -5.79 9.89 -14.74
N GLU A 156 -5.36 11.13 -14.51
CA GLU A 156 -3.94 11.50 -14.60
C GLU A 156 -3.13 10.82 -13.50
N LEU A 157 -3.68 10.76 -12.29
CA LEU A 157 -3.06 10.06 -11.17
C LEU A 157 -2.93 8.55 -11.44
N GLN A 158 -4.00 7.91 -11.94
CA GLN A 158 -3.98 6.50 -12.33
C GLN A 158 -2.93 6.23 -13.42
N LEU A 159 -2.82 7.13 -14.39
CA LEU A 159 -1.84 7.03 -15.47
C LEU A 159 -0.41 7.20 -14.98
N LEU A 160 -0.15 8.19 -14.13
CA LEU A 160 1.17 8.41 -13.56
C LEU A 160 1.58 7.27 -12.63
N ARG A 161 0.65 6.75 -11.80
CA ARG A 161 0.88 5.55 -10.98
C ARG A 161 1.22 4.33 -11.83
N LEU A 162 0.49 4.11 -12.93
CA LEU A 162 0.75 3.00 -13.84
C LEU A 162 2.16 3.09 -14.42
N LEU A 163 2.56 4.29 -14.86
CA LEU A 163 3.87 4.57 -15.42
C LEU A 163 5.01 4.43 -14.39
N VAL A 164 4.80 4.87 -13.14
CA VAL A 164 5.75 4.69 -12.02
C VAL A 164 5.94 3.20 -11.71
N ASN A 165 4.86 2.42 -11.66
CA ASN A 165 4.93 1.00 -11.37
C ASN A 165 5.64 0.17 -12.46
N HIS A 166 5.72 0.70 -13.70
CA HIS A 166 6.45 0.06 -14.81
C HIS A 166 7.59 0.96 -15.30
N CYS A 167 8.24 1.68 -14.38
CA CYS A 167 9.32 2.58 -14.75
C CYS A 167 10.43 1.81 -15.51
N GLY A 168 10.98 2.44 -16.55
CA GLY A 168 11.98 1.81 -17.41
C GLY A 168 11.39 0.88 -18.48
N GLN A 169 10.09 0.60 -18.45
CA GLN A 169 9.40 -0.23 -19.45
C GLN A 169 8.46 0.62 -20.32
N THR A 170 8.34 0.22 -21.59
CA THR A 170 7.40 0.86 -22.52
C THR A 170 6.03 0.24 -22.36
N ILE A 171 5.04 1.04 -21.92
CA ILE A 171 3.64 0.61 -21.84
C ILE A 171 2.93 1.05 -23.12
N ARG A 172 2.27 0.11 -23.80
CA ARG A 172 1.54 0.41 -25.04
C ARG A 172 0.23 1.15 -24.76
N ARG A 173 -0.26 1.94 -25.72
CA ARG A 173 -1.49 2.74 -25.55
C ARG A 173 -2.75 1.89 -25.32
N ASP A 174 -2.86 0.75 -26.00
CA ASP A 174 -3.93 -0.24 -25.80
C ASP A 174 -3.90 -0.83 -24.38
N GLU A 175 -2.70 -1.11 -23.86
CA GLU A 175 -2.52 -1.58 -22.47
C GLU A 175 -2.88 -0.49 -21.44
N ILE A 176 -2.48 0.76 -21.69
CA ILE A 176 -2.87 1.91 -20.86
C ILE A 176 -4.39 2.04 -20.86
N SER A 177 -5.02 1.95 -22.04
CA SER A 177 -6.47 2.02 -22.20
C SER A 177 -7.16 0.93 -21.39
N SER A 178 -6.72 -0.33 -21.52
CA SER A 178 -7.36 -1.47 -20.85
C SER A 178 -7.22 -1.40 -19.33
N LYS A 179 -6.09 -0.92 -18.81
CA LYS A 179 -5.84 -0.82 -17.37
C LYS A 179 -6.60 0.34 -16.71
N ILE A 180 -6.69 1.50 -17.35
CA ILE A 180 -7.21 2.74 -16.74
C ILE A 180 -8.68 3.03 -17.12
N TRP A 181 -9.10 2.66 -18.33
CA TRP A 181 -10.46 2.86 -18.85
C TRP A 181 -11.14 1.50 -19.06
N GLN A 182 -11.15 0.67 -18.02
CA GLN A 182 -11.80 -0.64 -18.04
C GLN A 182 -13.26 -0.52 -18.51
N GLY A 183 -13.62 -1.31 -19.53
CA GLY A 183 -14.98 -1.32 -20.09
C GLY A 183 -15.34 -0.12 -20.97
N VAL A 184 -14.44 0.85 -21.17
CA VAL A 184 -14.68 2.04 -22.01
C VAL A 184 -13.61 2.14 -23.10
N LYS A 185 -14.03 2.06 -24.35
CA LYS A 185 -13.11 2.22 -25.49
C LYS A 185 -12.74 3.69 -25.65
N VAL A 186 -11.50 4.05 -25.29
CA VAL A 186 -10.96 5.40 -25.48
C VAL A 186 -10.00 5.44 -26.68
N SER A 187 -9.96 6.59 -27.36
CA SER A 187 -9.05 6.78 -28.48
C SER A 187 -7.61 6.98 -28.00
N PRO A 188 -6.59 6.61 -28.80
CA PRO A 188 -5.18 6.94 -28.52
C PRO A 188 -4.96 8.44 -28.20
N ARG A 189 -5.68 9.34 -28.88
CA ARG A 189 -5.60 10.80 -28.66
C ARG A 189 -6.03 11.22 -27.26
N THR A 190 -6.98 10.50 -26.66
CA THR A 190 -7.42 10.76 -25.28
C THR A 190 -6.27 10.53 -24.31
N ILE A 191 -5.54 9.42 -24.48
CA ILE A 191 -4.36 9.09 -23.68
C ILE A 191 -3.27 10.14 -23.88
N ASP A 192 -3.00 10.51 -25.13
CA ASP A 192 -1.98 11.52 -25.47
C ASP A 192 -2.27 12.88 -24.81
N SER A 193 -3.55 13.28 -24.73
CA SER A 193 -3.96 14.50 -24.02
C SER A 193 -3.66 14.45 -22.52
N HIS A 194 -3.95 13.31 -21.86
CA HIS A 194 -3.60 13.12 -20.45
C HIS A 194 -2.08 13.11 -20.22
N ILE A 195 -1.31 12.49 -21.12
CA ILE A 195 0.16 12.51 -21.05
C ILE A 195 0.70 13.94 -21.20
N SER A 196 0.13 14.74 -22.11
CA SER A 196 0.53 16.14 -22.28
C SER A 196 0.32 16.96 -20.99
N ARG A 197 -0.85 16.82 -20.36
CA ARG A 197 -1.15 17.47 -19.08
C ARG A 197 -0.22 16.99 -17.96
N LEU A 198 0.06 15.69 -17.90
CA LEU A 198 1.01 15.14 -16.92
C LEU A 198 2.40 15.71 -17.10
N ARG A 199 2.91 15.81 -18.34
CA ARG A 199 4.23 16.40 -18.61
C ARG A 199 4.33 17.84 -18.12
N ALA A 200 3.29 18.65 -18.33
CA ALA A 200 3.26 20.02 -17.84
C ALA A 200 3.37 20.10 -16.31
N LYS A 201 2.80 19.13 -15.58
CA LYS A 201 2.86 19.04 -14.12
C LYS A 201 4.15 18.42 -13.58
N LEU A 202 4.96 17.82 -14.44
CA LEU A 202 6.26 17.21 -14.10
C LEU A 202 7.45 18.11 -14.48
N VAL A 203 7.19 19.32 -14.98
CA VAL A 203 8.26 20.28 -15.27
C VAL A 203 9.04 20.58 -14.00
N GLY A 204 10.37 20.49 -14.07
CA GLY A 204 11.26 20.63 -12.91
C GLY A 204 11.54 19.33 -12.16
N SER A 205 10.91 18.21 -12.53
CA SER A 205 11.21 16.89 -11.97
C SER A 205 12.41 16.22 -12.63
N THR A 206 13.07 15.32 -11.90
CA THR A 206 14.08 14.39 -12.48
C THR A 206 13.45 13.27 -13.32
N VAL A 207 12.13 13.14 -13.26
CA VAL A 207 11.35 12.12 -13.97
C VAL A 207 10.73 12.70 -15.23
N THR A 208 10.83 11.97 -16.33
CA THR A 208 10.28 12.38 -17.63
C THR A 208 9.45 11.26 -18.26
N ILE A 209 8.37 11.66 -18.94
CA ILE A 209 7.56 10.74 -19.75
C ILE A 209 8.00 10.87 -21.20
N ARG A 210 8.56 9.82 -21.81
CA ARG A 210 8.95 9.80 -23.22
C ARG A 210 7.94 9.05 -24.09
N CYS A 211 7.76 9.53 -25.31
CA CYS A 211 7.01 8.82 -26.34
C CYS A 211 7.98 7.88 -27.06
N ILE A 212 7.60 6.62 -27.23
CA ILE A 212 8.40 5.64 -27.96
C ILE A 212 7.72 5.37 -29.31
N TYR A 213 8.50 5.49 -30.38
CA TYR A 213 8.05 5.21 -31.75
C TYR A 213 7.53 3.78 -31.83
N GLY A 214 6.34 3.58 -32.40
CA GLY A 214 5.69 2.26 -32.47
C GLY A 214 4.67 1.96 -31.36
N GLY A 215 4.34 2.92 -30.48
CA GLY A 215 2.98 2.90 -29.89
C GLY A 215 2.81 3.07 -28.38
N GLY A 216 3.83 3.51 -27.63
CA GLY A 216 3.73 3.55 -26.17
C GLY A 216 4.39 4.74 -25.47
N TYR A 217 4.33 4.67 -24.14
CA TYR A 217 4.92 5.64 -23.22
C TYR A 217 5.87 4.95 -22.26
N LEU A 218 6.96 5.65 -21.94
CA LEU A 218 8.00 5.21 -21.03
C LEU A 218 8.23 6.28 -19.98
N LEU A 219 8.19 5.91 -18.71
CA LEU A 219 8.70 6.75 -17.63
C LEU A 219 10.19 6.46 -17.44
N ARG A 220 11.00 7.51 -17.38
CA ARG A 220 12.44 7.42 -17.10
C ARG A 220 12.89 8.50 -16.15
#